data_AF-Q3A996-F1
#
_entry.id   AF-Q3A996-F1
#
_cell.length_a   1.000
_cell.length_b   1.000
_cell.length_c   1.000
_cell.angle_alpha   90.00
_cell.angle_beta   90.00
_cell.angle_gamma   90.00
#
_symmetry.space_group_name_H-M   'P 1'
#
loop_
_entity.id
_entity.type
_entity.pdbx_description
1 polymer ?
#
loop_
_entity_poly.entity_id
_entity_poly.type
_entity_poly.pdbx_seq_one_letter_code
_entity_poly.pdbx_strand_id
1 'polypeptide(L)' 'MDNWDIAFEWFNFADSDLNVAKYLMNMNPKPSNIICYHCQQSAEKYLKGFIALNGGQIL' A
#
# COMPACT_ATOMS: atom_id res chain seq x y z
N MET A 1 -14.45 3.57 -14.74
CA MET A 1 -13.04 3.57 -14.38
C MET A 1 -12.29 2.81 -15.44
N ASP A 2 -11.24 3.42 -16.00
CA ASP A 2 -10.26 2.69 -16.78
C ASP A 2 -9.23 2.02 -15.86
N ASN A 3 -8.28 1.30 -16.45
CA ASN A 3 -7.21 0.63 -15.70
C ASN A 3 -6.34 1.61 -14.89
N TRP A 4 -6.23 2.85 -15.36
CA TRP A 4 -5.47 3.90 -14.71
C TRP A 4 -6.16 4.37 -13.43
N ASP A 5 -7.47 4.61 -13.47
CA ASP A 5 -8.26 4.98 -12.30
C ASP A 5 -8.13 3.94 -11.19
N ILE A 6 -8.26 2.66 -11.55
CA ILE A 6 -8.15 1.53 -10.60
C ILE A 6 -6.72 1.46 -10.04
N ALA A 7 -5.70 1.54 -10.89
CA ALA A 7 -4.31 1.50 -10.46
C ALA A 7 -3.99 2.65 -9.49
N PHE A 8 -4.46 3.86 -9.79
CA PHE A 8 -4.24 5.04 -8.99
C PHE A 8 -4.91 4.93 -7.60
N GLU A 9 -6.11 4.36 -7.54
CA GLU A 9 -6.76 4.08 -6.26
C GLU A 9 -5.90 3.13 -5.38
N TRP A 10 -5.38 2.05 -5.96
CA TRP A 10 -4.47 1.13 -5.25
C TRP A 10 -3.16 1.79 -4.82
N PHE A 11 -2.58 2.66 -5.65
CA PHE A 11 -1.38 3.41 -5.29
C PHE A 11 -1.63 4.36 -4.11
N ASN A 12 -2.78 5.03 -4.06
CA ASN A 12 -3.15 5.88 -2.93
C ASN A 12 -3.30 5.08 -1.62
N PHE A 13 -3.87 3.88 -1.69
CA PHE A 13 -3.92 3.00 -0.51
C PHE A 13 -2.52 2.52 -0.09
N ALA A 14 -1.65 2.20 -1.05
CA ALA A 14 -0.27 1.79 -0.78
C ALA A 14 0.55 2.91 -0.12
N ASP A 15 0.41 4.14 -0.61
CA ASP A 15 1.02 5.33 -0.04
C ASP A 15 0.51 5.58 1.39
N SER A 16 -0.79 5.40 1.62
CA SER A 16 -1.40 5.55 2.94
C SER A 16 -0.79 4.57 3.95
N ASP A 17 -0.66 3.29 3.59
CA ASP A 17 -0.01 2.28 4.45
C ASP A 17 1.45 2.64 4.75
N LEU A 18 2.21 3.05 3.72
CA LEU A 18 3.60 3.44 3.90
C LEU A 18 3.74 4.66 4.83
N ASN A 19 2.83 5.63 4.71
CA ASN A 19 2.82 6.81 5.56
C ASN A 19 2.48 6.47 7.01
N VAL A 20 1.56 5.54 7.25
CA VAL A 20 1.29 5.01 8.60
C VAL A 20 2.53 4.30 9.16
N ALA A 21 3.19 3.44 8.39
CA ALA A 21 4.43 2.78 8.82
C ALA A 21 5.52 3.80 9.22
N LYS A 22 5.72 4.84 8.39
CA LYS A 22 6.66 5.94 8.67
C LYS A 22 6.28 6.73 9.91
N TYR A 23 4.99 6.99 10.12
CA TYR A 23 4.51 7.69 11.32
C TYR A 23 4.78 6.87 12.59
N LEU A 24 4.44 5.58 12.57
CA LEU A 24 4.62 4.66 13.70
C LEU A 24 6.09 4.43 14.07
N MET A 25 7.02 4.64 13.14
CA MET A 25 8.47 4.58 13.43
C MET A 25 8.92 5.60 14.48
N ASN A 26 8.13 6.66 14.74
CA ASN A 26 8.42 7.66 15.77
C ASN A 26 7.69 7.40 17.11
N MET A 27 6.86 6.35 17.19
CA MET A 27 6.13 6.00 18.41
C MET A 27 7.04 5.34 19.45
N ASN A 28 6.77 5.56 20.74
CA ASN A 28 7.47 4.91 21.85
C ASN A 28 6.46 4.31 22.86
N PRO A 29 6.47 2.98 23.11
CA PRO A 29 7.33 1.98 22.47
C PRO A 29 7.00 1.82 20.98
N LYS A 30 8.02 1.49 20.17
CA LYS A 30 7.87 1.30 18.74
C LYS A 30 7.12 -0.02 18.45
N PRO A 31 5.95 0.02 17.78
CA PRO A 31 5.16 -1.17 17.48
C PRO A 31 5.68 -1.87 16.21
N SER A 32 6.83 -2.54 16.29
CA SER A 32 7.52 -3.12 15.12
C SER A 32 6.66 -4.08 14.30
N ASN A 33 5.82 -4.89 14.95
CA ASN A 33 4.90 -5.80 14.27
C ASN A 33 3.86 -5.06 13.42
N ILE A 34 3.31 -3.95 13.92
CA ILE A 34 2.34 -3.13 13.21
C ILE A 34 3.01 -2.37 12.06
N ILE A 35 4.25 -1.88 12.26
CA ILE A 35 5.04 -1.26 11.20
C ILE A 35 5.27 -2.26 10.05
N CYS A 36 5.71 -3.49 10.36
CA CYS A 36 5.92 -4.54 9.35
C CYS A 36 4.62 -4.90 8.61
N TYR A 37 3.50 -4.96 9.32
CA TYR A 37 2.18 -5.19 8.71
C TYR A 37 1.85 -4.12 7.66
N HIS A 38 2.00 -2.83 7.98
CA HIS A 38 1.76 -1.77 7.01
C HIS A 38 2.76 -1.77 5.85
N CYS A 39 4.03 -2.12 6.07
CA CYS A 39 4.98 -2.30 4.97
C CYS A 39 4.56 -3.42 4.00
N GLN A 40 4.11 -4.57 4.53
CA GLN A 40 3.61 -5.68 3.70
C GLN A 40 2.35 -5.27 2.93
N GLN A 41 1.41 -4.58 3.59
CA GLN A 41 0.20 -4.08 2.95
C GLN A 41 0.50 -3.04 1.85
N SER A 42 1.43 -2.12 2.09
CA SER A 42 1.87 -1.15 1.08
C SER A 42 2.44 -1.85 -0.16
N ALA A 43 3.34 -2.82 0.04
CA ALA A 43 3.94 -3.57 -1.06
C ALA A 43 2.89 -4.37 -1.87
N GLU A 44 1.96 -5.05 -1.19
CA GLU A 44 0.87 -5.77 -1.85
C GLU A 44 0.02 -4.82 -2.71
N LYS A 45 -0.36 -3.66 -2.16
CA LYS A 45 -1.23 -2.71 -2.84
C LYS A 45 -0.57 -2.04 -4.04
N TYR A 46 0.72 -1.69 -3.96
CA TYR A 46 1.46 -1.25 -5.14
C TYR A 46 1.49 -2.32 -6.23
N LEU A 47 1.70 -3.59 -5.86
CA LEU A 47 1.68 -4.68 -6.82
C LEU A 47 0.29 -4.84 -7.47
N LYS A 48 -0.79 -4.75 -6.68
CA LYS A 48 -2.17 -4.75 -7.19
C LYS A 48 -2.42 -3.61 -8.17
N GLY A 49 -2.00 -2.40 -7.84
CA GLY A 49 -2.09 -1.24 -8.74
C GLY A 49 -1.30 -1.43 -10.03
N PHE A 50 -0.09 -1.98 -9.95
CA PHE A 50 0.72 -2.32 -11.14
C PHE A 50 0.03 -3.37 -12.03
N ILE A 51 -0.56 -4.40 -11.44
CA ILE A 51 -1.31 -5.43 -12.19
C ILE A 51 -2.51 -4.79 -12.89
N ALA A 52 -3.31 -3.98 -12.18
CA ALA A 52 -4.45 -3.26 -12.75
C ALA A 52 -4.04 -2.37 -13.93
N LEU A 53 -2.96 -1.61 -13.79
CA LEU A 53 -2.44 -0.72 -14.82
C LEU A 53 -2.15 -1.48 -16.12
N ASN A 54 -1.66 -2.71 -16.01
CA ASN A 54 -1.36 -3.59 -17.14
C ASN A 54 -2.57 -4.43 -17.61
N GLY A 55 -3.78 -4.13 -17.13
CA GLY A 55 -5.01 -4.84 -17.50
C GLY A 55 -5.15 -6.24 -16.89
N GLY A 56 -4.34 -6.56 -15.87
CA GLY A 56 -4.46 -7.80 -15.12
C GLY A 56 -5.62 -7.75 -14.12
N GLN A 57 -6.18 -8.92 -13.83
CA GLN A 57 -7.21 -9.06 -12.82
C GLN A 57 -6.58 -9.03 -11.42
N ILE A 58 -7.20 -8.26 -10.52
CA ILE A 58 -6.80 -8.16 -9.11
C ILE A 58 -7.75 -9.04 -8.28
N LEU A 59 -7.21 -9.87 -7.38
CA LEU A 59 -7.94 -10.72 -6.44
C LEU A 59 -8.17 -10.02 -5.08
#